data_AF-A0A4Y7M534-F1
#
_entry.id   AF-A0A4Y7M534-F1
#
_cell.length_a   1.000
_cell.length_b   1.000
_cell.length_c   1.000
_cell.angle_alpha   90.00
_cell.angle_beta   90.00
_cell.angle_gamma   90.00
#
_symmetry.space_group_name_H-M   'P 1'
#
loop_
_entity.id
_entity.type
_entity.pdbx_description
1 polymer ?
#
loop_
_entity_poly.entity_id
_entity_poly.type
_entity_poly.pdbx_seq_one_letter_code
_entity_poly.pdbx_strand_id
1 'polypeptide(L)'
;MSCIQQMDELVKEYLLFRGFTSTVRALDTEVKSEKDKAFRPDKIVEQFVHYITLYDLHGLKDYWNHFDQSVFERLDQNFMPAIKKMENSLLRMYLINACVNGKPEKIHEFFEKLGYELQHQLEWKDWFALPFIKNPEENPTYMVYFTRQWQDTMLISLHNLLAISFQCLPQPKLTTYHEEAARVTRLQAENDQLKSKLARSNVCDSRESGSANILSSDTLPPGLDLIDEFYLIPVDTSPADSHSRSFRSFIRGFGTNSTGLVRPGVKKIYVKIFLR
;
A
#
# COMPACT_ATOMS: atom_id res chain seq x y z
N MET A 1 8.66 -10.17 -13.18
CA MET A 1 9.48 -9.92 -11.97
C MET A 1 8.78 -8.85 -11.15
N SER A 2 8.71 -9.00 -9.82
CA SER A 2 8.14 -7.97 -8.95
C SER A 2 9.04 -6.73 -8.90
N CYS A 3 8.50 -5.57 -8.47
CA CYS A 3 9.29 -4.35 -8.26
C CYS A 3 10.50 -4.60 -7.35
N ILE A 4 10.31 -5.37 -6.27
CA ILE A 4 11.39 -5.74 -5.35
C ILE A 4 12.49 -6.54 -6.06
N GLN A 5 12.12 -7.55 -6.87
CA GLN A 5 13.11 -8.34 -7.62
C GLN A 5 13.87 -7.48 -8.65
N GLN A 6 13.22 -6.49 -9.27
CA GLN A 6 13.90 -5.56 -10.16
C GLN A 6 14.89 -4.67 -9.39
N MET A 7 14.55 -4.23 -8.18
CA MET A 7 15.47 -3.49 -7.33
C MET A 7 16.67 -4.35 -6.91
N ASP A 8 16.45 -5.61 -6.58
CA ASP A 8 17.54 -6.53 -6.23
C ASP A 8 18.56 -6.64 -7.38
N GLU A 9 18.08 -6.74 -8.63
CA GLU A 9 18.96 -6.78 -9.80
C GLU A 9 19.72 -5.46 -10.02
N LEU A 10 19.09 -4.31 -9.80
CA LEU A 10 19.78 -3.00 -9.87
C LEU A 10 20.89 -2.89 -8.81
N VAL A 11 20.63 -3.37 -7.59
CA VAL A 11 21.64 -3.40 -6.53
C VAL A 11 22.79 -4.33 -6.92
N LYS A 12 22.51 -5.51 -7.46
CA LYS A 12 23.53 -6.45 -7.93
C LYS A 12 24.37 -5.87 -9.05
N GLU A 13 23.76 -5.22 -10.03
CA GLU A 13 24.47 -4.56 -11.13
C GLU A 13 25.47 -3.53 -10.60
N TYR A 14 25.05 -2.68 -9.66
CA TYR A 14 25.94 -1.70 -9.03
C TYR A 14 27.10 -2.36 -8.27
N LEU A 15 26.82 -3.41 -7.49
CA LEU A 15 27.85 -4.14 -6.74
C LEU A 15 28.86 -4.81 -7.68
N LEU A 16 28.40 -5.38 -8.80
CA LEU A 16 29.25 -5.99 -9.82
C LEU A 16 30.14 -4.94 -10.50
N PHE A 17 29.59 -3.78 -10.87
CA PHE A 17 30.36 -2.67 -11.46
C PHE A 17 31.52 -2.22 -10.56
N ARG A 18 31.33 -2.25 -9.24
CA ARG A 18 32.37 -1.91 -8.26
C ARG A 18 33.36 -3.04 -7.97
N GLY A 19 33.10 -4.25 -8.47
CA GLY A 19 33.92 -5.44 -8.21
C GLY A 19 33.61 -6.16 -6.89
N PHE A 20 32.47 -5.88 -6.25
CA PHE A 20 32.09 -6.46 -4.95
C PHE A 20 31.44 -7.84 -5.07
N THR A 21 32.12 -8.78 -5.74
CA THR A 21 31.58 -10.11 -6.08
C THR A 21 31.25 -10.98 -4.86
N SER A 22 32.01 -10.85 -3.76
CA SER A 22 31.70 -11.55 -2.51
C SER A 22 30.38 -11.05 -1.88
N THR A 23 30.10 -9.75 -1.96
CA THR A 23 28.85 -9.16 -1.46
C THR A 23 27.64 -9.59 -2.30
N VAL A 24 27.79 -9.70 -3.61
CA VAL A 24 26.72 -10.21 -4.50
C VAL A 24 26.34 -11.64 -4.13
N ARG A 25 27.32 -12.52 -3.88
CA ARG A 25 27.07 -13.89 -3.43
C ARG A 25 26.38 -13.96 -2.08
N ALA A 26 26.75 -13.08 -1.15
CA ALA A 26 26.09 -12.96 0.14
C ALA A 26 24.62 -12.55 -0.04
N LEU A 27 24.37 -11.50 -0.83
CA LEU A 27 23.01 -11.03 -1.14
C LEU A 27 22.15 -12.14 -1.78
N ASP A 28 22.66 -12.86 -2.78
CA ASP A 28 21.93 -13.97 -3.40
C ASP A 28 21.58 -15.08 -2.40
N THR A 29 22.45 -15.32 -1.42
CA THR A 29 22.22 -16.32 -0.37
C THR A 29 21.11 -15.86 0.58
N GLU A 30 21.17 -14.60 1.02
CA GLU A 30 20.16 -14.00 1.89
C GLU A 30 18.78 -13.97 1.22
N VAL A 31 18.69 -13.51 -0.04
CA VAL A 31 17.45 -13.47 -0.84
C VAL A 31 16.84 -14.87 -1.01
N LYS A 32 17.66 -15.92 -1.15
CA LYS A 32 17.15 -17.30 -1.23
C LYS A 32 16.58 -17.81 0.10
N SER A 33 17.13 -17.35 1.21
CA SER A 33 16.77 -17.81 2.56
C SER A 33 15.67 -16.98 3.24
N GLU A 34 15.23 -15.89 2.60
CA GLU A 34 14.29 -14.95 3.23
C GLU A 34 12.89 -15.56 3.48
N LYS A 35 12.29 -15.12 4.58
CA LYS A 35 10.91 -15.48 4.97
C LYS A 35 9.86 -14.63 4.26
N ASP A 36 10.20 -13.40 3.88
CA ASP A 36 9.25 -12.40 3.35
C ASP A 36 8.88 -12.61 1.88
N LYS A 37 9.57 -13.52 1.16
CA LYS A 37 9.28 -13.91 -0.23
C LYS A 37 9.14 -12.71 -1.19
N ALA A 38 10.03 -11.74 -1.07
CA ALA A 38 10.01 -10.46 -1.77
C ALA A 38 8.69 -9.70 -1.62
N PHE A 39 8.06 -9.81 -0.44
CA PHE A 39 6.77 -9.22 -0.08
C PHE A 39 5.65 -9.58 -1.07
N ARG A 40 5.65 -10.81 -1.59
CA ARG A 40 4.62 -11.32 -2.50
C ARG A 40 3.56 -12.09 -1.71
N PRO A 41 2.35 -11.55 -1.53
CA PRO A 41 1.30 -12.19 -0.73
C PRO A 41 0.99 -13.61 -1.22
N ASP A 42 0.90 -13.84 -2.53
CA ASP A 42 0.65 -15.17 -3.11
C ASP A 42 1.65 -16.22 -2.62
N LYS A 43 2.95 -15.89 -2.59
CA LYS A 43 4.00 -16.82 -2.19
C LYS A 43 4.02 -17.10 -0.70
N ILE A 44 3.60 -16.13 0.09
CA ILE A 44 3.47 -16.26 1.54
C ILE A 44 2.25 -17.13 1.86
N VAL A 45 1.12 -16.92 1.16
CA VAL A 45 -0.07 -17.77 1.29
C VAL A 45 0.23 -19.21 0.88
N GLU A 46 0.93 -19.42 -0.25
CA GLU A 46 1.40 -20.76 -0.65
C GLU A 46 2.23 -21.42 0.46
N GLN A 47 3.10 -20.67 1.15
CA GLN A 47 3.91 -21.18 2.25
C GLN A 47 3.07 -21.55 3.49
N PHE A 48 2.06 -20.74 3.84
CA PHE A 48 1.11 -21.08 4.91
C PHE A 48 0.35 -22.38 4.60
N VAL A 49 -0.16 -22.50 3.37
CA VAL A 49 -0.82 -23.73 2.90
C VAL A 49 0.15 -24.91 2.97
N HIS A 50 1.41 -24.72 2.58
CA HIS A 50 2.42 -25.77 2.64
C HIS A 50 2.60 -26.32 4.07
N TYR A 51 2.78 -25.45 5.08
CA TYR A 51 2.88 -25.89 6.48
C TYR A 51 1.61 -26.62 6.96
N ILE A 52 0.43 -26.15 6.54
CA ILE A 52 -0.85 -26.81 6.85
C ILE A 52 -0.91 -28.22 6.23
N THR A 53 -0.52 -28.36 4.96
CA THR A 53 -0.55 -29.65 4.24
C THR A 53 0.46 -30.67 4.79
N LEU A 54 1.60 -30.20 5.32
CA LEU A 54 2.62 -31.05 5.92
C LEU A 54 2.41 -31.32 7.42
N TYR A 55 1.37 -30.73 8.01
CA TYR A 55 1.13 -30.80 9.46
C TYR A 55 2.30 -30.28 10.30
N ASP A 56 2.98 -29.23 9.82
CA ASP A 56 4.04 -28.54 10.53
C ASP A 56 3.47 -27.36 11.32
N LEU A 57 2.96 -27.66 12.52
CA LEU A 57 2.37 -26.65 13.41
C LEU A 57 3.40 -25.62 13.89
N HIS A 58 4.64 -26.04 14.10
CA HIS A 58 5.69 -25.16 14.60
C HIS A 58 6.10 -24.16 13.51
N GLY A 59 6.39 -24.65 12.30
CA GLY A 59 6.68 -23.79 11.14
C GLY A 59 5.53 -22.83 10.84
N LEU A 60 4.28 -23.29 10.95
CA LEU A 60 3.09 -22.45 10.79
C LEU A 60 3.07 -21.28 11.77
N LYS A 61 3.22 -21.55 13.08
CA LYS A 61 3.20 -20.51 14.13
C LYS A 61 4.39 -19.56 14.03
N ASP A 62 5.58 -20.10 13.83
CA ASP A 62 6.79 -19.29 13.72
C ASP A 62 6.73 -18.36 12.49
N TYR A 63 6.14 -18.83 11.40
CA TYR A 63 5.95 -18.02 10.20
C TYR A 63 4.90 -16.93 10.40
N TRP A 64 3.78 -17.23 11.09
CA TRP A 64 2.82 -16.21 11.48
C TRP A 64 3.45 -15.15 12.40
N ASN A 65 4.14 -15.58 13.45
CA ASN A 65 4.80 -14.71 14.43
C ASN A 65 5.86 -13.81 13.79
N HIS A 66 6.57 -14.31 12.76
CA HIS A 66 7.48 -13.48 11.96
C HIS A 66 6.74 -12.28 11.35
N PHE A 67 5.59 -12.47 10.72
CA PHE A 67 4.80 -11.34 10.17
C PHE A 67 4.17 -10.49 11.26
N ASP A 68 3.78 -11.10 12.39
CA ASP A 68 3.23 -10.38 13.53
C ASP A 68 4.22 -9.31 14.01
N GLN A 69 5.46 -9.72 14.29
CA GLN A 69 6.52 -8.84 14.78
C GLN A 69 7.08 -7.88 13.73
N SER A 70 7.26 -8.34 12.49
CA SER A 70 7.93 -7.54 11.47
C SER A 70 7.01 -6.56 10.76
N VAL A 71 5.73 -6.92 10.58
CA VAL A 71 4.78 -6.21 9.72
C VAL A 71 3.55 -5.76 10.49
N PHE A 72 2.86 -6.66 11.19
CA PHE A 72 1.55 -6.36 11.80
C PHE A 72 1.63 -5.42 13.00
N GLU A 73 2.69 -5.51 13.81
CA GLU A 73 2.97 -4.58 14.92
C GLU A 73 3.04 -3.10 14.47
N ARG A 74 3.31 -2.84 13.19
CA ARG A 74 3.41 -1.49 12.61
C ARG A 74 2.07 -0.96 12.12
N LEU A 75 1.03 -1.79 12.08
CA LEU A 75 -0.29 -1.40 11.61
C LEU A 75 -1.06 -0.64 12.69
N ASP A 76 -2.06 0.13 12.26
CA ASP A 76 -2.99 0.79 13.16
C ASP A 76 -3.72 -0.26 14.02
N GLN A 77 -3.93 0.05 15.30
CA GLN A 77 -4.59 -0.83 16.27
C GLN A 77 -5.98 -1.30 15.81
N ASN A 78 -6.66 -0.53 14.95
CA ASN A 78 -7.93 -0.91 14.35
C ASN A 78 -7.86 -2.19 13.50
N PHE A 79 -6.68 -2.60 13.04
CA PHE A 79 -6.49 -3.85 12.28
C PHE A 79 -6.30 -5.08 13.17
N MET A 80 -5.93 -4.93 14.44
CA MET A 80 -5.61 -6.06 15.33
C MET A 80 -6.73 -7.11 15.45
N PRO A 81 -8.02 -6.73 15.55
CA PRO A 81 -9.10 -7.71 15.57
C PRO A 81 -9.16 -8.56 14.29
N ALA A 82 -8.90 -7.96 13.13
CA ALA A 82 -8.88 -8.67 11.85
C ALA A 82 -7.68 -9.61 11.74
N ILE A 83 -6.51 -9.18 12.22
CA ILE A 83 -5.29 -9.98 12.27
C ILE A 83 -5.49 -11.19 13.18
N LYS A 84 -6.04 -11.00 14.39
CA LYS A 84 -6.32 -12.10 15.32
C LYS A 84 -7.34 -13.09 14.76
N LYS A 85 -8.40 -12.57 14.11
CA LYS A 85 -9.38 -13.41 13.42
C LYS A 85 -8.75 -14.23 12.28
N MET A 86 -7.80 -13.65 11.56
CA MET A 86 -7.06 -14.35 10.51
C MET A 86 -6.18 -15.46 11.08
N GLU A 87 -5.43 -15.18 12.15
CA GLU A 87 -4.63 -16.19 12.86
C GLU A 87 -5.50 -17.37 13.31
N ASN A 88 -6.63 -17.09 13.97
CA ASN A 88 -7.58 -18.12 14.40
C ASN A 88 -8.10 -18.92 13.21
N SER A 89 -8.37 -18.27 12.08
CA SER A 89 -8.85 -18.96 10.88
C SER A 89 -7.78 -19.87 10.28
N LEU A 90 -6.50 -19.47 10.29
CA LEU A 90 -5.37 -20.30 9.85
C LEU A 90 -5.21 -21.55 10.71
N LEU A 91 -5.25 -21.40 12.04
CA LEU A 91 -5.16 -22.51 12.97
C LEU A 91 -6.37 -23.46 12.83
N ARG A 92 -7.57 -22.91 12.61
CA ARG A 92 -8.76 -23.73 12.29
C ARG A 92 -8.58 -24.49 10.98
N MET A 93 -8.02 -23.86 9.94
CA MET A 93 -7.77 -24.54 8.67
C MET A 93 -6.77 -25.69 8.82
N TYR A 94 -5.76 -25.54 9.67
CA TYR A 94 -4.86 -26.63 10.05
C TYR A 94 -5.63 -27.83 10.64
N LEU A 95 -6.50 -27.59 11.61
CA LEU A 95 -7.33 -28.63 12.25
C LEU A 95 -8.25 -29.32 11.25
N ILE A 96 -8.97 -28.54 10.43
CA ILE A 96 -9.86 -29.10 9.41
C ILE A 96 -9.08 -29.93 8.39
N ASN A 97 -7.89 -29.48 7.97
CA ASN A 97 -7.04 -30.27 7.08
C ASN A 97 -6.62 -31.61 7.71
N ALA A 98 -6.35 -31.63 9.03
CA ALA A 98 -6.07 -32.87 9.75
C ALA A 98 -7.30 -33.78 9.86
N CYS A 99 -8.49 -33.22 10.13
CA CYS A 99 -9.75 -33.96 10.15
C CYS A 99 -10.05 -34.63 8.82
N VAL A 100 -10.05 -33.86 7.72
CA VAL A 100 -10.40 -34.34 6.36
C VAL A 100 -9.48 -35.47 5.89
N ASN A 101 -8.21 -35.44 6.29
CA ASN A 101 -7.22 -36.45 5.91
C ASN A 101 -7.08 -37.59 6.92
N GLY A 102 -7.96 -37.67 7.93
CA GLY A 102 -7.94 -38.74 8.92
C GLY A 102 -6.67 -38.79 9.75
N LYS A 103 -6.19 -37.62 10.22
CA LYS A 103 -4.97 -37.44 11.03
C LYS A 103 -5.29 -37.05 12.48
N PRO A 104 -5.97 -37.89 13.28
CA PRO A 104 -6.36 -37.56 14.66
C PRO A 104 -5.16 -37.27 15.57
N GLU A 105 -4.02 -37.92 15.34
CA GLU A 105 -2.77 -37.68 16.05
C GLU A 105 -2.30 -36.22 15.93
N LYS A 106 -2.51 -35.58 14.77
CA LYS A 106 -2.16 -34.18 14.55
C LYS A 106 -3.11 -33.20 15.20
N ILE A 107 -4.37 -33.60 15.37
CA ILE A 107 -5.36 -32.84 16.13
C ILE A 107 -5.01 -32.89 17.62
N HIS A 108 -4.66 -34.06 18.15
CA HIS A 108 -4.22 -34.20 19.54
C HIS A 108 -2.93 -33.41 19.80
N GLU A 109 -1.91 -33.54 18.93
CA GLU A 109 -0.66 -32.78 19.01
C GLU A 109 -0.91 -31.26 19.02
N PHE A 110 -1.88 -30.78 18.22
CA PHE A 110 -2.27 -29.38 18.19
C PHE A 110 -2.76 -28.90 19.57
N PHE A 111 -3.72 -29.61 20.17
CA PHE A 111 -4.29 -29.21 21.46
C PHE A 111 -3.34 -29.46 22.62
N GLU A 112 -2.42 -30.42 22.53
CA GLU A 112 -1.35 -30.61 23.51
C GLU A 112 -0.41 -29.39 23.53
N LYS A 113 0.00 -28.91 22.35
CA LYS A 113 0.95 -27.78 22.24
C LYS A 113 0.30 -26.43 22.48
N LEU A 114 -0.94 -26.23 22.04
CA LEU A 114 -1.60 -24.92 22.04
C LEU A 114 -2.76 -24.80 23.03
N GLY A 115 -3.22 -25.89 23.61
CA GLY A 115 -4.42 -25.89 24.47
C GLY A 115 -4.32 -24.91 25.62
N TYR A 116 -3.15 -24.80 26.27
CA TYR A 116 -2.94 -23.87 27.38
C TYR A 116 -3.07 -22.40 26.95
N GLU A 117 -2.63 -22.04 25.74
CA GLU A 117 -2.76 -20.69 25.20
C GLU A 117 -4.19 -20.40 24.76
N LEU A 118 -4.84 -21.38 24.12
CA LEU A 118 -6.15 -21.23 23.49
C LEU A 118 -7.30 -21.30 24.49
N GLN A 119 -7.14 -21.94 25.65
CA GLN A 119 -8.21 -22.07 26.65
C GLN A 119 -8.73 -20.72 27.18
N HIS A 120 -7.90 -19.67 27.11
CA HIS A 120 -8.28 -18.32 27.54
C HIS A 120 -9.02 -17.52 26.46
N GLN A 121 -9.15 -18.07 25.26
CA GLN A 121 -9.78 -17.43 24.12
C GLN A 121 -11.18 -18.01 23.89
N LEU A 122 -12.22 -17.19 24.08
CA LEU A 122 -13.62 -17.63 23.98
C LEU A 122 -13.96 -18.27 22.63
N GLU A 123 -13.32 -17.82 21.55
CA GLU A 123 -13.51 -18.33 20.20
C GLU A 123 -13.07 -19.80 20.02
N TRP A 124 -12.26 -20.33 20.94
CA TRP A 124 -11.74 -21.70 20.91
C TRP A 124 -12.53 -22.66 21.80
N LYS A 125 -13.44 -22.15 22.64
CA LYS A 125 -14.18 -22.95 23.63
C LYS A 125 -14.80 -24.21 23.02
N ASP A 126 -15.56 -24.04 21.93
CA ASP A 126 -16.26 -25.17 21.31
C ASP A 126 -15.28 -26.09 20.58
N TRP A 127 -14.19 -25.54 20.04
CA TRP A 127 -13.19 -26.30 19.26
C TRP A 127 -12.44 -27.37 20.07
N PHE A 128 -12.35 -27.25 21.39
CA PHE A 128 -11.79 -28.31 22.24
C PHE A 128 -12.62 -29.61 22.19
N ALA A 129 -13.88 -29.55 21.77
CA ALA A 129 -14.71 -30.73 21.57
C ALA A 129 -14.42 -31.46 20.24
N LEU A 130 -13.76 -30.80 19.28
CA LEU A 130 -13.51 -31.32 17.93
C LEU A 130 -12.91 -32.74 17.89
N PRO A 131 -11.87 -33.09 18.70
CA PRO A 131 -11.26 -34.43 18.66
C PRO A 131 -12.21 -35.56 19.05
N PHE A 132 -13.32 -35.24 19.74
CA PHE A 132 -14.27 -36.22 20.28
C PHE A 132 -15.53 -36.38 19.42
N ILE A 133 -15.65 -35.61 18.34
CA ILE A 133 -16.81 -35.63 17.44
C ILE A 133 -16.53 -36.57 16.27
N LYS A 134 -17.42 -37.53 16.05
CA LYS A 134 -17.25 -38.55 15.00
C LYS A 134 -17.36 -37.97 13.58
N ASN A 135 -18.39 -37.15 13.33
CA ASN A 135 -18.66 -36.52 12.03
C ASN A 135 -18.68 -34.99 12.19
N PRO A 136 -17.50 -34.34 12.36
CA PRO A 136 -17.44 -32.90 12.55
C PRO A 136 -18.02 -32.09 11.37
N GLU A 137 -18.00 -32.63 10.16
CA GLU A 137 -18.56 -32.02 8.95
C GLU A 137 -20.09 -31.90 8.95
N GLU A 138 -20.79 -32.73 9.74
CA GLU A 138 -22.25 -32.66 9.91
C GLU A 138 -22.66 -31.75 11.08
N ASN A 139 -21.71 -31.37 11.92
CA ASN A 139 -21.98 -30.58 13.12
C ASN A 139 -22.19 -29.10 12.75
N PRO A 140 -23.30 -28.46 13.18
CA PRO A 140 -23.60 -27.06 12.86
C PRO A 140 -22.49 -26.06 13.22
N THR A 141 -21.70 -26.35 14.24
CA THR A 141 -20.58 -25.50 14.66
C THR A 141 -19.42 -25.54 13.67
N TYR A 142 -19.15 -26.68 13.03
CA TYR A 142 -17.95 -26.88 12.20
C TYR A 142 -18.22 -27.01 10.70
N MET A 143 -19.44 -27.38 10.29
CA MET A 143 -19.76 -27.72 8.89
C MET A 143 -19.31 -26.66 7.88
N VAL A 144 -19.39 -25.37 8.22
CA VAL A 144 -18.97 -24.28 7.33
C VAL A 144 -17.47 -24.34 6.99
N TYR A 145 -16.64 -24.77 7.94
CA TYR A 145 -15.19 -24.83 7.79
C TYR A 145 -14.74 -25.98 6.89
N PHE A 146 -15.58 -27.01 6.72
CA PHE A 146 -15.33 -28.10 5.78
C PHE A 146 -15.65 -27.71 4.32
N THR A 147 -16.29 -26.57 4.08
CA THR A 147 -16.63 -26.13 2.72
C THR A 147 -15.42 -25.59 1.98
N ARG A 148 -15.35 -25.87 0.67
CA ARG A 148 -14.32 -25.30 -0.20
C ARG A 148 -14.41 -23.77 -0.29
N GLN A 149 -15.64 -23.26 -0.28
CA GLN A 149 -15.91 -21.82 -0.27
C GLN A 149 -15.26 -21.11 0.92
N TRP A 150 -15.35 -21.67 2.13
CA TRP A 150 -14.70 -21.09 3.31
C TRP A 150 -13.18 -21.07 3.17
N GLN A 151 -12.58 -22.17 2.71
CA GLN A 151 -11.13 -22.27 2.50
C GLN A 151 -10.64 -21.21 1.49
N ASP A 152 -11.27 -21.13 0.33
CA ASP A 152 -10.87 -20.18 -0.72
C ASP A 152 -11.06 -18.73 -0.25
N THR A 153 -12.18 -18.43 0.41
CA THR A 153 -12.46 -17.09 0.97
C THR A 153 -11.43 -16.70 2.04
N MET A 154 -11.03 -17.63 2.89
CA MET A 154 -10.02 -17.38 3.92
C MET A 154 -8.66 -17.08 3.30
N LEU A 155 -8.22 -17.86 2.31
CA LEU A 155 -6.95 -17.66 1.61
C LEU A 155 -6.91 -16.33 0.85
N ILE A 156 -8.01 -15.94 0.19
CA ILE A 156 -8.13 -14.62 -0.45
C ILE A 156 -8.05 -13.51 0.59
N SER A 157 -8.70 -13.69 1.73
CA SER A 157 -8.68 -12.72 2.83
C SER A 157 -7.28 -12.57 3.43
N LEU A 158 -6.53 -13.67 3.58
CA LEU A 158 -5.14 -13.65 4.02
C LEU A 158 -4.24 -12.93 3.01
N HIS A 159 -4.39 -13.24 1.72
CA HIS A 159 -3.69 -12.54 0.65
C HIS A 159 -3.93 -11.02 0.73
N ASN A 160 -5.20 -10.62 0.88
CA ASN A 160 -5.57 -9.21 0.96
C ASN A 160 -5.04 -8.53 2.22
N LEU A 161 -5.05 -9.22 3.37
CA LEU A 161 -4.43 -8.73 4.60
C LEU A 161 -2.95 -8.40 4.37
N LEU A 162 -2.20 -9.36 3.82
CA LEU A 162 -0.77 -9.20 3.54
C LEU A 162 -0.52 -8.06 2.55
N ALA A 163 -1.30 -8.00 1.46
CA ALA A 163 -1.18 -6.95 0.46
C ALA A 163 -1.37 -5.54 1.05
N ILE A 164 -2.41 -5.36 1.87
CA ILE A 164 -2.66 -4.09 2.56
C ILE A 164 -1.55 -3.79 3.56
N SER A 165 -1.11 -4.80 4.31
CA SER A 165 -0.08 -4.63 5.34
C SER A 165 1.25 -4.17 4.74
N PHE A 166 1.65 -4.72 3.59
CA PHE A 166 2.88 -4.32 2.90
C PHE A 166 2.80 -2.92 2.30
N GLN A 167 1.61 -2.46 1.89
CA GLN A 167 1.43 -1.08 1.43
C GLN A 167 1.65 -0.05 2.54
N CYS A 168 1.47 -0.44 3.79
CA CYS A 168 1.73 0.42 4.95
C CYS A 168 3.23 0.48 5.32
N LEU A 169 4.07 -0.40 4.78
CA LEU A 169 5.50 -0.40 5.08
C LEU A 169 6.21 0.77 4.39
N PRO A 170 7.20 1.40 5.04
CA PRO A 170 8.00 2.43 4.42
C PRO A 170 8.81 1.84 3.27
N GLN A 171 8.59 2.34 2.05
CA GLN A 171 9.34 1.86 0.90
C GLN A 171 10.80 2.37 0.89
N PRO A 172 11.76 1.55 0.42
CA PRO A 172 13.14 1.99 0.20
C PRO A 172 13.22 3.18 -0.76
N LYS A 173 14.15 4.12 -0.54
CA LYS A 173 14.33 5.24 -1.47
C LYS A 173 14.63 4.80 -2.91
N LEU A 174 15.27 3.64 -3.09
CA LEU A 174 15.57 3.12 -4.41
C LEU A 174 14.32 2.85 -5.24
N THR A 175 13.24 2.33 -4.64
CA THR A 175 11.96 2.14 -5.35
C THR A 175 11.38 3.48 -5.80
N THR A 176 11.53 4.52 -4.97
CA THR A 176 11.04 5.86 -5.32
C THR A 176 11.77 6.46 -6.52
N TYR A 177 13.09 6.28 -6.67
CA TYR A 177 13.82 6.79 -7.84
C TYR A 177 13.35 6.16 -9.15
N HIS A 178 13.05 4.85 -9.13
CA HIS A 178 12.51 4.16 -10.29
C HIS A 178 11.12 4.69 -10.67
N GLU A 179 10.24 4.86 -9.68
CA GLU A 179 8.90 5.43 -9.90
C GLU A 179 8.96 6.89 -10.40
N GLU A 180 9.86 7.70 -9.85
CA GLU A 180 10.09 9.08 -10.30
C GLU A 180 10.64 9.11 -11.73
N ALA A 181 11.60 8.26 -12.09
CA ALA A 181 12.12 8.17 -13.45
C ALA A 181 11.01 7.83 -14.46
N ALA A 182 10.19 6.82 -14.15
CA ALA A 182 9.04 6.45 -14.98
C ALA A 182 8.01 7.59 -15.09
N ARG A 183 7.78 8.33 -14.00
CA ARG A 183 6.91 9.51 -13.99
C ARG A 183 7.45 10.62 -14.89
N VAL A 184 8.75 10.91 -14.81
CA VAL A 184 9.41 11.91 -15.66
C VAL A 184 9.28 11.56 -17.14
N THR A 185 9.53 10.30 -17.52
CA THR A 185 9.36 9.86 -18.92
C THR A 185 7.91 10.01 -19.41
N ARG A 186 6.93 9.64 -18.57
CA ARG A 186 5.50 9.81 -18.92
C ARG A 186 5.13 11.28 -19.10
N LEU A 187 5.58 12.14 -18.17
CA LEU A 187 5.32 13.58 -18.24
C LEU A 187 5.99 14.21 -19.46
N GLN A 188 7.21 13.77 -19.84
CA GLN A 188 7.89 14.21 -21.05
C GLN A 188 7.09 13.82 -22.31
N ALA A 189 6.63 12.57 -22.40
CA ALA A 189 5.82 12.11 -23.52
C ALA A 189 4.50 12.88 -23.65
N GLU A 190 3.83 13.16 -22.53
CA GLU A 190 2.62 13.98 -22.50
C GLU A 190 2.92 15.43 -22.94
N ASN A 191 4.02 16.00 -22.46
CA ASN A 191 4.46 17.36 -22.84
C ASN A 191 4.71 17.46 -24.35
N ASP A 192 5.38 16.46 -24.94
CA ASP A 192 5.65 16.42 -26.37
C ASP A 192 4.37 16.21 -27.20
N GLN A 193 3.42 15.42 -26.69
CA GLN A 193 2.11 15.26 -27.30
C GLN A 193 1.32 16.57 -27.27
N LEU A 194 1.32 17.29 -26.15
CA LEU A 194 0.66 18.59 -26.01
C LEU A 194 1.30 19.64 -26.91
N LYS A 195 2.64 19.72 -26.97
CA LYS A 195 3.37 20.58 -27.91
C LYS A 195 3.00 20.28 -29.36
N SER A 196 2.89 19.01 -29.73
CA SER A 196 2.48 18.59 -31.08
C SER A 196 1.04 19.00 -31.41
N LYS A 197 0.11 18.88 -30.45
CA LYS A 197 -1.28 19.34 -30.61
C LYS A 197 -1.35 20.87 -30.75
N LEU A 198 -0.61 21.61 -29.93
CA LEU A 198 -0.51 23.06 -29.99
C LEU A 198 0.03 23.53 -31.34
N ALA A 199 1.11 22.89 -31.82
CA ALA A 199 1.67 23.20 -33.14
C ALA A 199 0.66 22.97 -34.27
N ARG A 200 -0.16 21.91 -34.21
CA ARG A 200 -1.22 21.66 -35.19
C ARG A 200 -2.36 22.69 -35.12
N SER A 201 -2.72 23.14 -33.91
CA SER A 201 -3.75 24.17 -33.72
C SER A 201 -3.30 25.52 -34.27
N ASN A 202 -2.07 25.96 -33.95
CA ASN A 202 -1.51 27.22 -34.46
C ASN A 202 -1.36 27.24 -35.98
N VAL A 203 -1.10 26.08 -36.61
CA VAL A 203 -1.05 25.95 -38.07
C VAL A 203 -2.45 26.00 -38.70
N CYS A 204 -3.50 25.63 -37.99
CA CYS A 204 -4.89 25.77 -38.44
C CYS A 204 -5.35 27.23 -38.40
N ASP A 205 -5.04 27.96 -37.32
CA ASP A 205 -5.30 29.42 -37.22
C ASP A 205 -4.52 30.22 -38.29
N SER A 206 -3.33 29.76 -38.67
CA SER A 206 -2.52 30.38 -39.73
C SER A 206 -3.03 30.10 -41.16
N ARG A 207 -3.93 29.13 -41.35
CA ARG A 207 -4.49 28.76 -42.66
C ARG A 207 -5.87 29.39 -42.94
N GLU A 208 -6.57 29.89 -41.94
CA GLU A 208 -7.75 30.75 -42.14
C GLU A 208 -7.40 32.24 -42.28
N SER A 209 -6.15 32.64 -41.99
CA SER A 209 -5.64 34.00 -42.21
C SER A 209 -5.23 34.28 -43.67
N GLY A 210 -5.91 33.62 -44.61
CA GLY A 210 -5.76 33.80 -46.06
C GLY A 210 -6.84 34.66 -46.68
N SER A 211 -7.39 35.65 -45.98
CA SER A 211 -8.12 36.82 -46.52
C SER A 211 -8.61 37.74 -45.38
N ALA A 212 -7.71 38.52 -44.78
CA ALA A 212 -8.03 39.78 -44.12
C ALA A 212 -6.73 40.46 -43.65
N ASN A 213 -6.11 41.24 -44.54
CA ASN A 213 -5.22 42.30 -44.11
C ASN A 213 -6.03 43.27 -43.25
N ILE A 214 -5.92 43.19 -41.92
CA ILE A 214 -6.42 44.24 -41.02
C ILE A 214 -5.31 44.57 -40.01
N LEU A 215 -4.16 44.96 -40.55
CA LEU A 215 -3.28 45.91 -39.90
C LEU A 215 -3.30 47.17 -40.77
N SER A 216 -4.39 47.91 -40.63
CA SER A 216 -4.44 49.32 -41.00
C SER A 216 -4.94 50.06 -39.77
N SER A 217 -4.12 51.01 -39.34
CA SER A 217 -4.10 51.67 -38.03
C SER A 217 -5.28 52.63 -37.77
N ASP A 218 -6.40 52.53 -38.50
CA ASP A 218 -7.31 53.68 -38.65
C ASP A 218 -8.78 53.46 -38.25
N THR A 219 -9.15 52.35 -37.61
CA THR A 219 -10.53 52.18 -37.12
C THR A 219 -10.60 51.49 -35.77
N LEU A 220 -10.23 52.20 -34.70
CA LEU A 220 -10.70 51.89 -33.35
C LEU A 220 -11.88 52.82 -33.00
N PRO A 221 -12.98 52.31 -32.42
CA PRO A 221 -14.09 53.15 -31.95
C PRO A 221 -13.61 54.06 -30.81
N PRO A 222 -14.18 55.27 -30.64
CA PRO A 222 -13.80 56.15 -29.54
C PRO A 222 -14.25 55.53 -28.21
N GLY A 223 -13.30 55.17 -27.34
CA GLY A 223 -13.60 54.79 -25.95
C GLY A 223 -12.93 53.53 -25.41
N LEU A 224 -12.01 52.87 -26.13
CA LEU A 224 -11.21 51.79 -25.56
C LEU A 224 -9.73 52.16 -25.64
N ASP A 225 -9.28 53.00 -24.71
CA ASP A 225 -7.87 53.07 -24.37
C ASP A 225 -7.48 51.72 -23.74
N LEU A 226 -6.48 51.08 -24.34
CA LEU A 226 -5.73 49.99 -23.72
C LEU A 226 -4.92 50.59 -22.56
N ILE A 227 -5.56 50.87 -21.44
CA ILE A 227 -4.85 51.31 -20.24
C ILE A 227 -4.14 50.11 -19.61
N ASP A 228 -2.81 50.19 -19.59
CA ASP A 228 -1.89 49.29 -18.90
C ASP A 228 -2.37 48.96 -17.48
N GLU A 229 -2.77 47.71 -17.24
CA GLU A 229 -3.05 47.14 -15.92
C GLU A 229 -1.81 47.08 -15.00
N PHE A 230 -0.69 47.69 -15.38
CA PHE A 230 0.55 47.76 -14.61
C PHE A 230 0.74 49.08 -13.81
N TYR A 231 -0.20 50.04 -13.89
CA TYR A 231 -0.06 51.36 -13.25
C TYR A 231 -1.01 51.66 -12.07
N LEU A 232 -1.54 50.66 -11.38
CA LEU A 232 -2.20 50.86 -10.08
C LEU A 232 -1.22 50.65 -8.92
N ILE A 233 -0.25 51.56 -8.79
CA ILE A 233 0.44 51.80 -7.52
C ILE A 233 -0.25 53.01 -6.89
N PRO A 234 -0.94 52.89 -5.74
CA PRO A 234 -1.37 54.06 -4.99
C PRO A 234 -0.14 54.75 -4.39
N VAL A 235 0.38 55.75 -5.13
CA VAL A 235 1.10 56.87 -4.54
C VAL A 235 0.04 57.76 -3.91
N ASP A 236 -0.06 57.70 -2.58
CA ASP A 236 -0.05 58.88 -1.71
C ASP A 236 -0.45 58.49 -0.28
N THR A 237 0.50 58.64 0.66
CA THR A 237 0.17 59.19 1.98
C THR A 237 1.37 59.95 2.54
N SER A 238 1.16 61.23 2.81
CA SER A 238 1.84 61.98 3.88
C SER A 238 1.03 63.24 4.20
N PRO A 239 1.11 63.82 5.41
CA PRO A 239 0.99 63.21 6.73
C PRO A 239 -0.02 64.00 7.59
N ALA A 240 -0.98 63.35 8.25
CA ALA A 240 -1.64 63.89 9.45
C ALA A 240 -2.59 62.86 10.05
N ASP A 241 -2.50 62.71 11.37
CA ASP A 241 -3.28 61.82 12.22
C ASP A 241 -4.79 61.90 11.99
N SER A 242 -5.46 60.74 12.01
CA SER A 242 -6.72 60.54 12.75
C SER A 242 -7.30 59.14 12.47
N HIS A 243 -7.23 58.28 13.49
CA HIS A 243 -8.25 57.30 13.83
C HIS A 243 -8.49 56.05 12.92
N SER A 244 -7.68 55.03 13.22
CA SER A 244 -8.13 53.72 13.76
C SER A 244 -8.82 52.67 12.86
N ARG A 245 -8.18 51.48 12.86
CA ARG A 245 -8.69 50.11 12.56
C ARG A 245 -8.60 49.63 11.11
N SER A 246 -7.46 49.02 10.72
CA SER A 246 -7.48 47.81 9.85
C SER A 246 -6.16 47.03 9.67
N PHE A 247 -5.04 47.39 10.32
CA PHE A 247 -3.72 46.80 9.96
C PHE A 247 -2.96 46.07 11.07
N ARG A 248 -3.66 45.53 12.08
CA ARG A 248 -3.06 44.60 13.06
C ARG A 248 -3.28 43.10 12.76
N SER A 249 -3.81 42.73 11.59
CA SER A 249 -4.16 41.32 11.31
C SER A 249 -3.16 40.53 10.46
N PHE A 250 -2.11 41.13 9.89
CA PHE A 250 -1.29 40.43 8.88
C PHE A 250 0.20 40.26 9.20
N ILE A 251 0.69 40.75 10.35
CA ILE A 251 2.07 40.51 10.77
C ILE A 251 2.09 40.01 12.22
N ARG A 252 1.75 38.72 12.38
CA ARG A 252 2.17 37.90 13.51
C ARG A 252 2.21 36.45 13.05
N GLY A 253 3.35 35.99 12.54
CA GLY A 253 3.46 34.60 12.10
C GLY A 253 4.74 34.17 11.39
N PHE A 254 5.84 34.92 11.44
CA PHE A 254 7.16 34.36 11.16
C PHE A 254 7.99 34.44 12.44
N GLY A 255 8.17 33.30 13.10
CA GLY A 255 8.95 33.21 14.32
C GLY A 255 8.71 31.92 15.09
N THR A 256 9.57 30.94 14.78
CA THR A 256 10.03 29.85 15.66
C THR A 256 9.20 28.55 15.76
N ASN A 257 9.96 27.45 15.64
CA ASN A 257 9.75 26.09 16.15
C ASN A 257 9.01 25.04 15.29
N SER A 258 9.85 24.18 14.68
CA SER A 258 9.84 22.72 14.81
C SER A 258 8.50 21.98 14.93
N THR A 259 8.15 21.15 13.94
CA THR A 259 7.64 19.76 14.09
C THR A 259 7.33 19.16 12.71
N GLY A 260 7.34 17.83 12.64
CA GLY A 260 7.53 17.05 11.43
C GLY A 260 6.45 17.19 10.35
N LEU A 261 6.91 17.12 9.10
CA LEU A 261 6.08 16.95 7.92
C LEU A 261 5.42 15.57 7.95
N VAL A 262 4.20 15.55 8.48
CA VAL A 262 3.23 14.45 8.34
C VAL A 262 2.85 14.34 6.86
N ARG A 263 3.06 13.15 6.29
CA ARG A 263 2.65 12.80 4.92
C ARG A 263 1.13 12.93 4.75
N PRO A 264 0.62 13.37 3.59
CA PRO A 264 -0.81 13.44 3.34
C PRO A 264 -1.42 12.04 3.18
N GLY A 265 -2.23 11.68 4.18
CA GLY A 265 -3.49 10.92 4.11
C GLY A 265 -3.68 9.87 3.01
N VAL A 266 -3.23 8.64 3.29
CA VAL A 266 -3.88 7.43 2.77
C VAL A 266 -5.20 7.25 3.53
N LYS A 267 -6.27 7.94 3.10
CA LYS A 267 -7.63 7.71 3.60
C LYS A 267 -8.62 7.67 2.45
N LYS A 268 -8.80 6.47 1.89
CA LYS A 268 -10.09 5.83 1.54
C LYS A 268 -9.84 4.67 0.59
N ILE A 269 -9.41 3.53 1.14
CA ILE A 269 -9.78 2.23 0.59
C ILE A 269 -10.61 1.57 1.69
N TYR A 270 -11.92 1.77 1.61
CA TYR A 270 -12.86 0.98 2.40
C TYR A 270 -12.75 -0.46 1.88
N VAL A 271 -12.01 -1.30 2.60
CA VAL A 271 -11.94 -2.73 2.37
C VAL A 271 -13.25 -3.32 2.86
N LYS A 272 -14.22 -3.39 1.95
CA LYS A 272 -15.49 -4.11 2.14
C LYS A 272 -15.32 -5.63 1.93
N ILE A 273 -14.15 -6.18 2.25
CA ILE A 273 -13.76 -7.56 1.87
C ILE A 273 -13.49 -8.46 3.10
N PHE A 274 -13.52 -7.93 4.32
CA PHE A 274 -13.58 -8.80 5.49
C PHE A 274 -15.05 -8.94 5.89
N LEU A 275 -15.58 -10.16 5.75
CA LEU A 275 -16.91 -10.63 6.22
C LEU A 275 -18.05 -10.58 5.19
N ARG A 276 -18.08 -11.59 4.33
CA ARG A 276 -19.27 -12.45 4.18
C ARG A 276 -18.86 -13.90 4.31
#